data_AF-A0A7C7BUC8-F1
#
_entry.id   AF-A0A7C7BUC8-F1
#
_cell.length_a   1.000
_cell.length_b   1.000
_cell.length_c   1.000
_cell.angle_alpha   90.00
_cell.angle_beta   90.00
_cell.angle_gamma   90.00
#
_symmetry.space_group_name_H-M   'P 1'
#
loop_
_entity.id
_entity.type
_entity.pdbx_description
1 polymer ?
#
loop_
_entity_poly.entity_id
_entity_poly.type
_entity_poly.pdbx_seq_one_letter_code
_entity_poly.pdbx_strand_id
1 'polypeptide(L)'
;VKVQKLTILPFNETIQHQQIVHLKPTDKTPKRLRTGGGTSFSPIFNWLKRQPRQPEGVIVFTDLCCEDYGKPTTASVLWASTDEVYTGLDGWYSNVPPFGDVVQVDISSDN
;
A
#
# COMPACT_ATOMS: atom_id res chain seq x y z
N VAL A 1 3.66 -19.59 1.20
CA VAL A 1 2.43 -18.98 1.75
C VAL A 1 1.26 -19.32 0.83
N LYS A 2 0.12 -19.77 1.34
CA LYS A 2 -1.11 -19.98 0.54
C LYS A 2 -2.11 -18.88 0.89
N VAL A 3 -2.30 -17.92 -0.02
CA VAL A 3 -3.28 -16.83 0.17
C VAL A 3 -4.68 -17.42 0.10
N GLN A 4 -5.49 -17.21 1.15
CA GLN A 4 -6.89 -17.68 1.21
C GLN A 4 -7.90 -16.57 0.91
N LYS A 5 -7.51 -15.31 1.15
CA LYS A 5 -8.32 -14.12 0.91
C LYS A 5 -7.39 -12.95 0.59
N LEU A 6 -7.74 -12.18 -0.42
CA LEU A 6 -7.13 -10.89 -0.74
C LEU A 6 -8.17 -9.79 -0.53
N THR A 7 -7.78 -8.69 0.09
CA THR A 7 -8.62 -7.49 0.15
C THR A 7 -7.90 -6.39 -0.62
N ILE A 8 -8.53 -5.88 -1.67
CA ILE A 8 -8.06 -4.69 -2.37
C ILE A 8 -8.70 -3.49 -1.67
N LEU A 9 -7.86 -2.59 -1.19
CA LEU A 9 -8.23 -1.41 -0.41
C LEU A 9 -7.80 -0.14 -1.17
N PRO A 10 -8.65 0.42 -2.04
CA PRO A 10 -8.30 1.65 -2.74
C PRO A 10 -8.31 2.82 -1.76
N PHE A 11 -7.31 3.70 -1.88
CA PHE A 11 -7.14 4.83 -0.98
C PHE A 11 -6.55 6.05 -1.73
N ASN A 12 -6.67 7.21 -1.09
CA ASN A 12 -6.01 8.47 -1.44
C ASN A 12 -5.63 9.17 -0.11
N GLU A 13 -6.13 10.38 0.17
CA GLU A 13 -6.22 10.92 1.55
C GLU A 13 -7.09 10.05 2.50
N THR A 14 -8.02 9.27 1.95
CA THR A 14 -8.97 8.45 2.73
C THR A 14 -9.19 7.08 2.09
N ILE A 15 -9.78 6.15 2.85
CA ILE A 15 -10.21 4.85 2.31
C ILE A 15 -11.45 5.03 1.43
N GLN A 16 -11.37 4.54 0.19
CA GLN A 16 -12.50 4.52 -0.74
C GLN A 16 -13.42 3.33 -0.45
N HIS A 17 -14.18 3.43 0.64
CA HIS A 17 -14.97 2.33 1.21
C HIS A 17 -15.91 1.62 0.20
N GLN A 18 -16.50 2.38 -0.73
CA GLN A 18 -17.40 1.84 -1.76
C GLN A 18 -16.69 0.98 -2.83
N GLN A 19 -15.36 1.01 -2.86
CA GLN A 19 -14.54 0.30 -3.84
C GLN A 19 -13.70 -0.82 -3.23
N ILE A 20 -13.92 -1.15 -1.94
CA ILE A 20 -13.24 -2.29 -1.31
C ILE A 20 -13.70 -3.58 -1.97
N VAL A 21 -12.75 -4.41 -2.39
CA VAL A 21 -13.03 -5.71 -3.01
C VAL A 21 -12.41 -6.82 -2.17
N HIS A 22 -13.18 -7.85 -1.87
CA HIS A 22 -12.70 -9.08 -1.23
C HIS A 22 -12.67 -10.19 -2.28
N LEU A 23 -11.49 -10.78 -2.47
CA LEU A 23 -11.23 -11.81 -3.48
C LEU A 23 -10.79 -13.10 -2.79
N LYS A 24 -11.26 -14.23 -3.32
CA LYS A 24 -10.73 -15.56 -3.12
C LYS A 24 -9.69 -15.87 -4.22
N PRO A 25 -8.87 -16.93 -4.08
CA PRO A 25 -7.78 -17.21 -5.02
C PRO A 25 -8.18 -17.37 -6.49
N THR A 26 -9.42 -17.77 -6.76
CA THR A 26 -9.94 -17.96 -8.13
C THR A 26 -10.70 -16.76 -8.67
N ASP A 27 -10.89 -15.72 -7.86
CA ASP A 27 -11.67 -14.56 -8.27
C ASP A 27 -10.84 -13.66 -9.20
N LYS A 28 -11.52 -13.00 -10.14
CA LYS A 28 -10.86 -12.03 -11.04
C LYS A 28 -10.56 -10.74 -10.28
N THR A 29 -9.39 -10.18 -10.53
CA THR A 29 -9.04 -8.84 -10.04
C THR A 29 -9.76 -7.76 -10.85
N PRO A 30 -10.12 -6.62 -10.23
CA PRO A 30 -10.63 -5.47 -10.97
C PRO A 30 -9.54 -4.93 -11.90
N LYS A 31 -9.94 -4.59 -13.14
CA LYS A 31 -9.01 -4.02 -14.13
C LYS A 31 -8.62 -2.57 -13.83
N ARG A 32 -9.47 -1.84 -13.10
CA ARG A 32 -9.28 -0.43 -12.73
C ARG A 32 -9.90 -0.18 -11.36
N LEU A 33 -9.26 0.69 -10.60
CA LEU A 33 -9.76 1.29 -9.37
C LEU A 33 -9.92 2.79 -9.62
N ARG A 34 -10.92 3.43 -9.02
CA ARG A 34 -11.15 4.88 -9.18
C ARG A 34 -10.71 5.59 -7.91
N THR A 35 -9.42 5.82 -7.75
CA THR A 35 -8.89 6.63 -6.66
C THR A 35 -8.85 8.11 -7.07
N GLY A 36 -9.14 9.02 -6.13
CA GLY A 36 -9.03 10.47 -6.34
C GLY A 36 -7.62 11.00 -6.08
N GLY A 37 -7.47 12.32 -5.99
CA GLY A 37 -6.20 12.98 -5.63
C GLY A 37 -5.92 13.01 -4.12
N GLY A 38 -4.68 13.38 -3.77
CA GLY A 38 -4.15 13.40 -2.40
C GLY A 38 -3.62 12.03 -1.96
N THR A 39 -2.65 12.02 -1.05
CA THR A 39 -2.06 10.78 -0.53
C THR A 39 -1.84 10.92 0.97
N SER A 40 -2.38 9.97 1.73
CA SER A 40 -2.05 9.74 3.13
C SER A 40 -2.10 8.22 3.36
N PHE A 41 -1.07 7.66 4.00
CA PHE A 41 -0.99 6.22 4.23
C PHE A 41 -1.61 5.81 5.57
N SER A 42 -1.69 6.72 6.56
CA SER A 42 -2.26 6.41 7.87
C SER A 42 -3.70 5.87 7.85
N PRO A 43 -4.61 6.27 6.93
CA PRO A 43 -5.94 5.68 6.79
C PRO A 43 -5.91 4.17 6.54
N ILE A 44 -4.90 3.64 5.84
CA ILE A 44 -4.72 2.20 5.61
C ILE A 44 -4.60 1.49 6.95
N PHE A 45 -3.64 1.91 7.77
CA PHE A 45 -3.35 1.27 9.05
C PHE A 45 -4.45 1.50 10.08
N ASN A 46 -5.12 2.65 10.04
CA ASN A 46 -6.30 2.91 10.86
C ASN A 46 -7.47 1.98 10.49
N TRP A 47 -7.68 1.72 9.19
CA TRP A 47 -8.68 0.77 8.72
C TRP A 47 -8.35 -0.66 9.14
N LEU A 48 -7.09 -1.08 9.03
CA LEU A 48 -6.62 -2.42 9.43
C LEU A 48 -6.89 -2.70 10.91
N LYS A 49 -6.63 -1.73 11.80
CA LYS A 49 -6.89 -1.87 13.25
C LYS A 49 -8.35 -2.12 13.60
N ARG A 50 -9.29 -1.71 12.75
CA ARG A 50 -10.73 -1.89 12.95
C ARG A 50 -11.26 -3.20 12.39
N GLN A 51 -10.43 -3.99 11.69
CA GLN A 51 -10.88 -5.25 11.11
C GLN A 51 -10.94 -6.36 12.17
N PRO A 52 -11.98 -7.22 12.16
CA PRO A 52 -12.08 -8.34 13.10
C PRO A 52 -10.89 -9.30 13.04
N ARG A 53 -10.25 -9.39 11.87
CA ARG A 53 -9.02 -10.14 11.65
C ARG A 53 -8.07 -9.30 10.80
N GLN A 54 -6.87 -9.06 11.31
CA GLN A 54 -5.82 -8.39 10.55
C GLN A 54 -5.23 -9.34 9.50
N PRO A 55 -4.82 -8.83 8.34
CA PRO A 55 -4.10 -9.63 7.36
C PRO A 55 -2.72 -10.01 7.89
N GLU A 56 -2.15 -11.11 7.37
CA GLU A 56 -0.78 -11.52 7.68
C GLU A 56 0.26 -10.63 6.97
N GLY A 57 -0.12 -10.05 5.83
CA GLY A 57 0.71 -9.14 5.06
C GLY A 57 -0.09 -8.03 4.36
N VAL A 58 0.56 -6.90 4.13
CA VAL A 58 0.03 -5.70 3.47
C VAL A 58 1.02 -5.29 2.39
N ILE A 59 0.51 -5.07 1.16
CA ILE A 59 1.29 -4.50 0.07
C ILE A 59 0.67 -3.13 -0.25
N VAL A 60 1.45 -2.07 -0.14
CA VAL A 60 1.02 -0.70 -0.49
C VAL A 60 1.68 -0.31 -1.80
N PHE A 61 0.87 -0.05 -2.83
CA PHE A 61 1.35 0.48 -4.12
C PHE A 61 1.32 2.00 -4.07
N THR A 62 2.46 2.64 -4.28
CA THR A 62 2.64 4.09 -4.14
C THR A 62 3.93 4.55 -4.84
N ASP A 63 4.11 5.85 -4.99
CA ASP A 63 5.35 6.54 -5.37
C ASP A 63 6.15 7.03 -4.13
N LEU A 64 5.65 6.76 -2.91
CA LEU A 64 6.23 7.25 -1.64
C LEU A 64 6.26 8.79 -1.50
N CYS A 65 5.46 9.51 -2.29
CA CYS A 65 5.36 10.97 -2.24
C CYS A 65 4.43 11.46 -1.12
N CYS A 66 4.64 10.98 0.11
CA CYS A 66 3.89 11.38 1.31
C CYS A 66 4.67 11.01 2.59
N GLU A 67 4.53 11.82 3.64
CA GLU A 67 5.16 11.57 4.95
C GLU A 67 4.20 10.97 6.00
N ASP A 68 2.89 10.89 5.71
CA ASP A 68 1.91 10.34 6.65
C ASP A 68 1.82 8.83 6.57
N TYR A 69 2.83 8.15 7.11
CA TYR A 69 2.91 6.67 7.17
C TYR A 69 1.98 6.05 8.23
N GLY A 70 1.43 6.84 9.15
CA GLY A 70 0.69 6.33 10.29
C GLY A 70 1.56 5.53 11.27
N LYS A 71 0.97 4.53 11.92
CA LYS A 71 1.64 3.70 12.93
C LYS A 71 1.80 2.27 12.40
N PRO A 72 2.91 1.59 12.73
CA PRO A 72 3.12 0.21 12.33
C PRO A 72 1.98 -0.71 12.79
N THR A 73 1.80 -1.79 12.02
CA THR A 73 0.84 -2.87 12.26
C THR A 73 1.59 -4.16 12.61
N THR A 74 0.89 -5.16 13.16
CA THR A 74 1.47 -6.50 13.37
C THR A 74 1.62 -7.29 12.08
N ALA A 75 0.94 -6.87 11.01
CA ALA A 75 1.11 -7.45 9.68
C ALA A 75 2.49 -7.10 9.10
N SER A 76 3.07 -8.00 8.31
CA SER A 76 4.25 -7.65 7.49
C SER A 76 3.84 -6.61 6.45
N VAL A 77 4.60 -5.52 6.31
CA VAL A 77 4.30 -4.44 5.35
C VAL A 77 5.36 -4.43 4.27
N LEU A 78 4.92 -4.45 3.02
CA LEU A 78 5.75 -4.27 1.84
C LEU A 78 5.28 -3.00 1.10
N TRP A 79 6.19 -2.05 0.91
CA TRP A 79 5.98 -0.85 0.12
C TRP A 79 6.46 -1.10 -1.30
N ALA A 80 5.54 -1.17 -2.25
CA ALA A 80 5.81 -1.32 -3.66
C ALA A 80 5.89 0.07 -4.30
N SER A 81 7.11 0.63 -4.35
CA SER A 81 7.40 1.98 -4.84
C SER A 81 7.53 2.00 -6.35
N THR A 82 6.81 2.89 -7.05
CA THR A 82 7.05 3.14 -8.48
C THR A 82 8.22 4.10 -8.71
N ASP A 83 8.56 4.89 -7.70
CA ASP A 83 9.66 5.85 -7.75
C ASP A 83 10.91 5.26 -7.09
N GLU A 84 12.07 5.83 -7.41
CA GLU A 84 13.34 5.46 -6.78
C GLU A 84 13.30 5.73 -5.27
N VAL A 85 13.83 4.79 -4.50
CA VAL A 85 13.91 4.91 -3.04
C VAL A 85 15.22 5.61 -2.67
N TYR A 86 15.12 6.86 -2.28
CA TYR A 86 16.24 7.66 -1.81
C TYR A 86 16.40 7.50 -0.29
N THR A 87 17.55 7.00 0.12
CA THR A 87 17.89 6.76 1.54
C THR A 87 18.38 8.01 2.26
N GLY A 88 18.62 9.12 1.54
CA GLY A 88 19.11 10.37 2.13
C GLY A 88 20.54 10.30 2.65
N LEU A 89 21.39 9.43 2.09
CA LEU A 89 22.82 9.37 2.45
C LEU A 89 23.56 10.68 2.19
N ASP A 90 23.04 11.53 1.31
CA ASP A 90 23.54 12.89 1.03
C ASP A 90 22.91 13.97 1.94
N GLY A 91 21.98 13.59 2.82
CA GLY A 91 21.35 14.46 3.81
C GLY A 91 20.25 15.38 3.28
N TRP A 92 19.85 15.28 2.01
CA TRP A 92 18.87 16.20 1.41
C TRP A 92 17.42 15.76 1.57
N TYR A 93 17.16 14.47 1.33
CA TYR A 93 15.80 13.93 1.29
C TYR A 93 15.82 12.41 1.45
N SER A 94 14.84 11.86 2.14
CA SER A 94 14.57 10.43 2.11
C SER A 94 13.08 10.16 2.01
N ASN A 95 12.70 9.24 1.14
CA ASN A 95 11.36 8.68 1.04
C ASN A 95 11.27 7.26 1.62
N VAL A 96 12.27 6.83 2.39
CA VAL A 96 12.27 5.49 3.01
C VAL A 96 11.13 5.41 4.03
N PRO A 97 10.20 4.45 3.90
CA PRO A 97 9.15 4.25 4.88
C PRO A 97 9.73 3.93 6.26
N PRO A 98 9.13 4.43 7.36
CA PRO A 98 9.65 4.24 8.71
C PRO A 98 9.45 2.81 9.25
N PHE A 99 8.76 1.93 8.53
CA PHE A 99 8.55 0.52 8.87
C PHE A 99 8.20 -0.29 7.63
N GLY A 100 8.40 -1.61 7.72
CA GLY A 100 8.17 -2.52 6.60
C GLY A 100 9.34 -2.57 5.63
N ASP A 101 9.29 -3.51 4.70
CA ASP A 101 10.26 -3.64 3.63
C ASP A 101 9.81 -2.80 2.43
N VAL A 102 10.77 -2.34 1.62
CA VAL A 102 10.50 -1.58 0.40
C VAL A 102 11.07 -2.32 -0.80
N VAL A 103 10.28 -2.37 -1.88
CA VAL A 103 10.70 -2.87 -3.19
C VAL A 103 10.33 -1.84 -4.23
N GLN A 104 11.25 -1.55 -5.14
CA GLN A 104 10.97 -0.73 -6.30
C GLN A 104 10.33 -1.59 -7.38
N VAL A 105 9.26 -1.07 -7.99
CA VAL A 105 8.49 -1.73 -9.04
C VAL A 105 8.62 -0.89 -10.30
N ASP A 106 9.15 -1.51 -11.34
CA ASP A 106 9.18 -0.92 -12.67
C ASP A 106 7.76 -0.94 -13.27
N ILE A 107 7.25 0.24 -13.61
CA ILE A 107 5.95 0.41 -14.28
C ILE A 107 6.10 0.84 -15.74
N SER A 108 7.33 0.89 -16.26
CA SER A 108 7.53 1.04 -17.68
C SER A 108 6.84 -0.12 -18.40
N SER A 109 5.99 0.21 -19.35
CA SER A 109 5.42 -0.79 -20.25
C SER A 109 6.59 -1.36 -21.05
N ASP A 110 6.71 -2.70 -21.11
CA ASP A 110 7.43 -3.34 -22.20
C ASP A 110 6.80 -2.80 -23.50
N ASN A 111 7.49 -1.88 -24.18
CA ASN A 111 7.11 -1.39 -25.51
C ASN A 111 7.30 -2.49 -26.55
#